data_AF-A0A239N8F5-F1
#
_entry.id   AF-A0A239N8F5-F1
#
_cell.length_a   1.000
_cell.length_b   1.000
_cell.length_c   1.000
_cell.angle_alpha   90.00
_cell.angle_beta   90.00
_cell.angle_gamma   90.00
#
_symmetry.space_group_name_H-M   'P 1'
#
loop_
_entity.id
_entity.type
_entity.pdbx_description
1 polymer ?
#
loop_
_entity_poly.entity_id
_entity_poly.type
_entity_poly.pdbx_seq_one_letter_code
_entity_poly.pdbx_strand_id
1 'polypeptide(L)'
;MAEAGRGTPWPCAGWQGRFGQEWHRAAIAEMSRVCRGEVRIFPLVRMTDAEPVAFLDALRADLRAEGLVCEVREVPYEFQRGANHMLTVGRRP
;
A
#
# COMPACT_ATOMS: atom_id res chain seq x y z
N MET A 1 1.73 1.86 39.55
CA MET A 1 2.69 2.65 38.76
C MET A 1 3.94 1.80 38.56
N ALA A 2 4.17 1.28 37.36
CA ALA A 2 5.42 0.62 37.00
C ALA A 2 5.63 0.74 35.47
N GLU A 3 6.64 1.55 35.17
CA GLU A 3 7.62 1.51 34.07
C GLU A 3 7.20 1.15 32.63
N ALA A 4 7.41 2.16 31.77
CA ALA A 4 7.40 2.08 30.32
C ALA A 4 8.46 1.10 29.80
N GLY A 5 7.99 -0.03 29.28
CA GLY A 5 8.80 -0.97 28.51
C GLY A 5 9.24 -0.36 27.19
N ARG A 6 10.55 -0.43 26.94
CA ARG A 6 11.21 -0.17 25.66
C ARG A 6 10.60 -1.06 24.57
N GLY A 7 9.63 -0.52 23.84
CA GLY A 7 9.14 -1.04 22.58
C GLY A 7 9.23 0.09 21.58
N THR A 8 9.98 -0.11 20.50
CA THR A 8 10.06 0.82 19.37
C THR A 8 8.67 1.38 19.07
N PRO A 9 8.45 2.70 19.01
CA PRO A 9 7.15 3.22 18.63
C PRO A 9 6.93 2.73 17.20
N TRP A 10 5.96 1.84 16.99
CA TRP A 10 5.59 1.41 15.64
C TRP A 10 5.42 2.69 14.80
N PRO A 11 6.25 2.95 13.78
CA PRO A 11 5.80 3.84 12.73
C PRO A 11 4.87 2.93 11.94
N CYS A 12 3.61 2.82 12.36
CA CYS A 12 2.62 2.30 11.46
C CYS A 12 2.50 3.32 10.32
N ALA A 13 3.40 3.24 9.34
CA ALA A 13 3.42 4.06 8.14
C ALA A 13 2.56 3.40 7.05
N GLY A 14 1.44 2.79 7.47
CA GLY A 14 0.38 2.35 6.57
C GLY A 14 -0.51 3.51 6.20
N TRP A 15 -1.40 3.28 5.24
CA TRP A 15 -2.39 4.27 4.79
C TRP A 15 -3.15 4.97 5.94
N GLN A 16 -3.42 4.25 7.03
CA GLN A 16 -4.08 4.77 8.25
C GLN A 16 -3.36 4.40 9.55
N GLY A 17 -2.08 4.01 9.47
CA GLY A 17 -1.31 3.60 10.64
C GLY A 17 -1.85 2.40 11.44
N ARG A 18 -2.60 1.51 10.78
CA ARG A 18 -3.09 0.26 11.39
C ARG A 18 -2.49 -1.01 10.78
N PHE A 19 -2.11 -0.96 9.51
CA PHE A 19 -1.61 -2.12 8.76
C PHE A 19 -0.26 -1.78 8.12
N GLY A 20 0.73 -2.64 8.32
CA GLY A 20 2.07 -2.49 7.76
C GLY A 20 2.23 -3.15 6.38
N GLN A 21 3.41 -2.99 5.79
CA GLN A 21 3.76 -3.52 4.47
C GLN A 21 3.35 -4.97 4.25
N GLU A 22 3.77 -5.89 5.13
CA GLU A 22 3.52 -7.34 4.96
C GLU A 22 2.03 -7.67 4.95
N TRP A 23 1.23 -6.97 5.77
CA TRP A 23 -0.22 -7.14 5.75
C TRP A 23 -0.80 -6.70 4.41
N HIS A 24 -0.36 -5.55 3.89
CA HIS A 24 -0.83 -5.05 2.59
C HIS A 24 -0.40 -5.96 1.44
N ARG A 25 0.84 -6.47 1.48
CA ARG A 25 1.35 -7.46 0.53
C ARG A 25 0.46 -8.69 0.50
N ALA A 26 0.24 -9.33 1.65
CA ALA A 26 -0.59 -10.52 1.76
C ALA A 26 -2.03 -10.28 1.25
N ALA A 27 -2.64 -9.15 1.62
CA ALA A 27 -3.98 -8.80 1.17
C ALA A 27 -4.03 -8.60 -0.36
N ILE A 28 -3.07 -7.88 -0.94
CA ILE A 28 -3.02 -7.61 -2.39
C ILE A 28 -2.74 -8.88 -3.18
N ALA A 29 -1.85 -9.76 -2.70
CA ALA A 29 -1.57 -11.05 -3.32
C ALA A 29 -2.83 -11.92 -3.37
N GLU A 30 -3.58 -12.01 -2.27
CA GLU A 30 -4.83 -12.79 -2.23
C GLU A 30 -5.93 -12.20 -3.12
N MET A 31 -6.09 -10.88 -3.13
CA MET A 31 -7.02 -10.22 -4.07
C MET A 31 -6.62 -10.50 -5.52
N SER A 32 -5.32 -10.46 -5.83
CA SER A 32 -4.80 -10.73 -7.17
C SER A 32 -4.95 -12.19 -7.58
N ARG A 33 -4.98 -13.13 -6.62
CA ARG A 33 -5.22 -14.55 -6.87
C ARG A 33 -6.64 -14.82 -7.38
N VAL A 34 -7.64 -14.09 -6.87
CA VAL A 34 -9.07 -14.29 -7.18
C VAL A 34 -9.61 -13.33 -8.23
N CYS A 35 -8.96 -12.19 -8.44
CA CYS A 35 -9.34 -11.22 -9.46
C CYS A 35 -9.08 -11.79 -10.87
N ARG A 36 -10.04 -11.60 -11.79
CA ARG A 36 -9.87 -11.92 -13.22
C ARG A 36 -9.10 -10.85 -14.00
N GLY A 37 -9.00 -9.65 -13.44
CA GLY A 37 -8.33 -8.49 -14.06
C GLY A 37 -7.23 -7.94 -13.16
N GLU A 38 -7.37 -6.68 -12.77
CA GLU A 38 -6.41 -5.99 -11.90
C GLU A 38 -7.05 -5.58 -10.56
N VAL A 39 -6.25 -5.61 -9.51
CA VAL A 39 -6.53 -4.98 -8.22
C VAL A 39 -6.04 -3.53 -8.29
N ARG A 40 -6.85 -2.59 -7.80
CA ARG A 40 -6.50 -1.15 -7.78
C ARG A 40 -6.49 -0.65 -6.34
N ILE A 41 -5.39 -0.02 -5.94
CA ILE A 41 -5.19 0.54 -4.60
C ILE A 41 -5.09 2.05 -4.73
N PHE A 42 -5.99 2.76 -4.04
CA PHE A 42 -6.09 4.21 -4.07
C PHE A 42 -6.50 4.74 -2.69
N PRO A 43 -6.00 5.92 -2.26
CA PRO A 43 -4.90 6.68 -2.85
C PRO A 43 -3.54 6.03 -2.54
N LEU A 44 -2.41 6.60 -2.96
CA LEU A 44 -1.06 6.13 -2.56
C LEU A 44 -0.37 7.02 -1.51
N VAL A 45 -1.19 7.82 -0.82
CA VAL A 45 -0.76 8.71 0.27
C VAL A 45 -1.49 8.36 1.56
N ARG A 46 -0.94 8.79 2.70
CA ARG A 46 -1.59 8.69 4.00
C ARG A 46 -2.75 9.67 4.10
N MET A 47 -3.83 9.20 4.73
CA MET A 47 -5.04 10.02 4.94
C MET A 47 -4.81 11.18 5.91
N THR A 48 -3.81 11.09 6.78
CA THR A 48 -3.55 12.10 7.82
C THR A 48 -2.89 13.37 7.31
N ASP A 49 -1.95 13.25 6.37
CA ASP A 49 -1.03 14.33 6.00
C ASP A 49 -0.70 14.39 4.50
N ALA A 50 -1.30 13.54 3.66
CA ALA A 50 -1.03 13.47 2.21
C ALA A 50 0.38 13.05 1.82
N GLU A 51 1.18 12.61 2.79
CA GLU A 51 2.51 12.12 2.51
C GLU A 51 2.46 10.72 1.87
N PRO A 52 3.39 10.41 0.97
CA PRO A 52 3.48 9.08 0.37
C PRO A 52 3.55 7.95 1.40
N VAL A 53 3.00 6.79 1.05
CA VAL A 53 3.14 5.58 1.86
C VAL A 53 4.59 5.13 1.82
N ALA A 54 5.27 5.14 2.97
CA ALA A 54 6.73 4.98 3.04
C ALA A 54 7.23 3.63 2.51
N PHE A 55 6.42 2.57 2.61
CA PHE A 55 6.79 1.24 2.14
C PHE A 55 6.31 0.93 0.71
N LEU A 56 5.78 1.91 -0.03
CA LEU A 56 5.19 1.66 -1.35
C LEU A 56 6.15 0.96 -2.31
N ASP A 57 7.40 1.39 -2.39
CA ASP A 57 8.38 0.80 -3.31
C ASP A 57 8.81 -0.60 -2.88
N ALA A 58 8.96 -0.84 -1.58
CA ALA A 58 9.26 -2.17 -1.04
C ALA A 58 8.08 -3.13 -1.29
N LEU A 59 6.85 -2.69 -1.05
CA LEU A 59 5.63 -3.45 -1.39
C LEU A 59 5.57 -3.81 -2.89
N ARG A 60 5.89 -2.86 -3.78
CA ARG A 60 5.92 -3.11 -5.23
C ARG A 60 7.01 -4.13 -5.60
N ALA A 61 8.16 -4.10 -4.92
CA ALA A 61 9.22 -5.08 -5.15
C ALA A 61 8.77 -6.50 -4.73
N ASP A 62 8.15 -6.63 -3.56
CA ASP A 62 7.65 -7.91 -3.06
C ASP A 62 6.58 -8.52 -3.98
N LEU A 63 5.60 -7.71 -4.40
CA LEU A 63 4.54 -8.15 -5.32
C LEU A 63 5.12 -8.57 -6.68
N ARG A 64 6.14 -7.86 -7.20
CA ARG A 64 6.83 -8.25 -8.44
C ARG A 64 7.62 -9.54 -8.30
N ALA A 65 8.23 -9.77 -7.13
CA ALA A 65 8.92 -11.03 -6.84
C ALA A 65 7.95 -12.22 -6.83
N GLU A 66 6.67 -12.00 -6.52
CA GLU A 66 5.59 -12.99 -6.63
C GLU A 66 5.03 -13.16 -8.06
N GLY A 67 5.61 -12.48 -9.05
CA GLY A 67 5.21 -12.57 -10.45
C GLY A 67 4.03 -11.66 -10.84
N LEU A 68 3.64 -10.73 -9.96
CA LEU A 68 2.61 -9.73 -10.28
C LEU A 68 3.22 -8.54 -11.04
N VAL A 69 2.39 -7.89 -11.86
CA VAL A 69 2.71 -6.66 -12.57
C VAL A 69 2.15 -5.49 -11.76
N CYS A 70 2.98 -4.49 -11.47
CA CYS A 70 2.62 -3.35 -10.64
C CYS A 70 2.92 -2.03 -11.34
N GLU A 71 1.89 -1.21 -11.57
CA GLU A 71 1.98 0.10 -12.22
C GLU A 71 1.36 1.19 -11.34
N VAL A 72 2.02 2.35 -11.28
CA VAL A 72 1.43 3.55 -10.65
C VAL A 72 0.81 4.39 -11.75
N ARG A 73 -0.47 4.74 -11.59
CA ARG A 73 -1.23 5.52 -12.57
C ARG A 73 -1.81 6.76 -11.89
N GLU A 74 -1.68 7.91 -12.55
CA GLU A 74 -2.42 9.11 -12.18
C GLU A 74 -3.91 8.93 -12.54
N VAL A 75 -4.78 9.52 -11.74
CA VAL A 75 -6.24 9.47 -11.90
C VAL A 75 -6.83 10.88 -11.85
N PRO A 76 -7.92 11.16 -12.57
CA PRO A 76 -8.54 12.49 -12.58
C PRO A 76 -9.28 12.82 -11.28
N TYR A 77 -9.36 11.88 -10.33
CA TYR A 77 -10.03 12.04 -9.05
C TYR A 77 -9.02 12.42 -7.95
N GLU A 78 -9.18 13.59 -7.36
CA GLU A 78 -8.30 14.12 -6.32
C GLU A 78 -9.14 14.75 -5.19
N PHE A 79 -9.50 13.95 -4.18
CA PHE A 79 -10.22 14.47 -3.01
C PHE A 79 -9.31 15.24 -2.05
N GLN A 80 -8.10 14.72 -1.84
CA GLN A 80 -7.05 15.33 -1.02
C GLN A 80 -5.90 15.72 -1.94
N ARG A 81 -5.32 16.91 -1.74
CA ARG A 81 -4.22 17.40 -2.57
C ARG A 81 -3.05 16.40 -2.58
N GLY A 82 -2.57 16.04 -3.78
CA GLY A 82 -1.52 15.06 -4.01
C GLY A 82 -1.99 13.60 -4.00
N ALA A 83 -3.26 13.34 -3.68
CA ALA A 83 -3.84 11.99 -3.58
C ALA A 83 -4.46 11.52 -4.90
N ASN A 84 -3.83 11.83 -6.04
CA ASN A 84 -4.34 11.54 -7.38
C ASN A 84 -3.64 10.35 -8.07
N HIS A 85 -3.00 9.46 -7.31
CA HIS A 85 -2.32 8.28 -7.83
C HIS A 85 -2.93 6.99 -7.28
N MET A 86 -2.99 5.96 -8.14
CA MET A 86 -3.36 4.59 -7.77
C MET A 86 -2.26 3.60 -8.16
N LEU A 87 -2.17 2.49 -7.43
CA LEU A 87 -1.38 1.32 -7.81
C LEU A 87 -2.33 0.31 -8.47
N THR A 88 -2.02 -0.11 -9.69
CA THR A 88 -2.67 -1.26 -10.32
C THR A 88 -1.78 -2.48 -10.18
N VAL A 89 -2.39 -3.61 -9.85
CA VAL A 89 -1.71 -4.90 -9.66
C VAL A 89 -2.46 -5.95 -10.46
N GLY A 90 -1.80 -6.57 -11.42
CA GLY A 90 -2.39 -7.62 -12.26
C GLY A 90 -1.47 -8.83 -12.37
N ARG A 91 -2.02 -9.94 -12.85
CA ARG A 91 -1.18 -11.06 -13.32
C ARG A 91 -0.69 -10.74 -14.73
N ARG A 92 0.52 -11.19 -15.08
CA ARG A 92 0.91 -11.22 -16.49
C ARG A 92 -0.14 -12.06 -17.25
N PRO A 93 -0.61 -11.59 -18.41
CA PRO A 93 -1.49 -12.38 -19.26
C PRO A 93 -0.83 -13.67 -19.73
#